data_AF-W4VE59-F1
#
_entry.id   AF-W4VE59-F1
#
_cell.length_a   1.000
_cell.length_b   1.000
_cell.length_c   1.000
_cell.angle_alpha   90.00
_cell.angle_beta   90.00
_cell.angle_gamma   90.00
#
_symmetry.space_group_name_H-M   'P 1'
#
loop_
_entity.id
_entity.type
_entity.pdbx_description
1 polymer ?
#
loop_
_entity_poly.entity_id
_entity_poly.type
_entity_poly.pdbx_seq_one_letter_code
_entity_poly.pdbx_strand_id
1 'polypeptide(L)'
;MQEYPEHVSIKYVDDGADAADYRIVQLAGKKDLVITQDYGLASLCLEKDCIVLHHKGFRYTKEKMDQMLEERHINAQARKAGLRTKGPKKFSEEQRDSFRIKLRKLLDDI
;
A
#
# COMPACT_ATOMS: atom_id res chain seq x y z
N MET A 1 -25.24 -9.13 7.33
CA MET A 1 -24.43 -8.70 6.17
C MET A 1 -23.94 -7.30 6.51
N GLN A 2 -22.65 -7.00 6.35
CA GLN A 2 -22.14 -5.66 6.65
C GLN A 2 -22.62 -4.69 5.56
N GLU A 3 -23.35 -3.64 5.94
CA GLU A 3 -23.76 -2.58 5.01
C GLU A 3 -22.61 -1.61 4.78
N TYR A 4 -22.38 -1.24 3.54
CA TYR A 4 -21.37 -0.27 3.14
C TYR A 4 -22.05 0.96 2.51
N PRO A 5 -21.45 2.16 2.63
CA PRO A 5 -21.94 3.35 1.93
C PRO A 5 -22.04 3.15 0.41
N GLU A 6 -22.90 3.90 -0.27
CA GLU A 6 -23.13 3.79 -1.73
C GLU A 6 -21.86 3.93 -2.57
N HIS A 7 -20.88 4.72 -2.10
CA HIS A 7 -19.61 4.94 -2.79
C HIS A 7 -18.58 3.82 -2.60
N VAL A 8 -18.91 2.78 -1.83
CA VAL A 8 -18.04 1.63 -1.59
C VAL A 8 -18.46 0.48 -2.49
N SER A 9 -17.54 0.04 -3.34
CA SER A 9 -17.74 -1.16 -4.16
C SER A 9 -16.74 -2.25 -3.75
N ILE A 10 -17.23 -3.48 -3.63
CA ILE A 10 -16.41 -4.67 -3.35
C ILE A 10 -16.27 -5.45 -4.66
N LYS A 11 -15.04 -5.87 -4.97
CA LYS A 11 -14.74 -6.70 -6.13
C LYS A 11 -14.16 -8.03 -5.65
N TYR A 12 -14.79 -9.12 -6.06
CA TYR A 12 -14.26 -10.47 -5.89
C TYR A 12 -13.48 -10.84 -7.16
N VAL A 13 -12.42 -11.61 -6.97
CA VAL A 13 -11.52 -12.10 -8.03
C VAL A 13 -11.37 -13.61 -7.88
N ASP A 14 -10.99 -14.27 -8.95
CA ASP A 14 -10.74 -15.71 -8.96
C ASP A 14 -9.55 -16.09 -8.06
N ASP A 15 -9.46 -17.37 -7.71
CA ASP A 15 -8.39 -17.95 -6.90
C ASP A 15 -7.11 -18.15 -7.74
N GLY A 16 -6.42 -17.04 -8.00
CA GLY A 16 -5.13 -17.02 -8.68
C GLY A 16 -4.06 -16.30 -7.86
N ALA A 17 -2.80 -16.71 -8.05
CA ALA A 17 -1.68 -15.91 -7.57
C ALA A 17 -1.79 -14.48 -8.11
N ASP A 18 -1.70 -13.50 -7.21
CA ASP A 18 -1.76 -12.07 -7.51
C ASP A 18 -3.04 -11.61 -8.25
N ALA A 19 -4.13 -12.41 -8.23
CA ALA A 19 -5.36 -12.08 -8.96
C ALA A 19 -5.97 -10.74 -8.52
N ALA A 20 -5.89 -10.42 -7.23
CA ALA A 20 -6.34 -9.13 -6.70
C ALA A 20 -5.48 -7.97 -7.21
N ASP A 21 -4.15 -8.16 -7.25
CA ASP A 21 -3.21 -7.14 -7.69
C ASP A 21 -3.41 -6.83 -9.18
N TYR A 22 -3.53 -7.86 -10.03
CA TYR A 22 -3.85 -7.67 -11.44
C TYR A 22 -5.18 -6.95 -11.64
N ARG A 23 -6.20 -7.27 -10.83
CA ARG A 23 -7.49 -6.59 -10.91
C ARG A 23 -7.38 -5.12 -10.50
N ILE A 24 -6.63 -4.81 -9.45
CA ILE A 24 -6.36 -3.42 -9.02
C ILE A 24 -5.64 -2.67 -10.13
N VAL A 25 -4.57 -3.23 -10.69
CA VAL A 25 -3.80 -2.60 -11.78
C VAL A 25 -4.67 -2.40 -13.02
N GLN A 26 -5.59 -3.32 -13.34
CA GLN A 26 -6.52 -3.17 -14.45
C GLN A 26 -7.51 -2.01 -14.22
N LEU A 27 -8.04 -1.87 -13.00
CA LEU A 27 -9.01 -0.85 -12.64
C LEU A 27 -8.39 0.54 -12.47
N ALA A 28 -7.16 0.61 -11.94
CA ALA A 28 -6.48 1.86 -11.64
C ALA A 28 -6.05 2.59 -12.92
N GLY A 29 -6.41 3.86 -13.03
CA GLY A 29 -6.03 4.77 -14.11
C GLY A 29 -5.12 5.90 -13.64
N LYS A 30 -4.67 6.71 -14.60
CA LYS A 30 -3.86 7.90 -14.34
C LYS A 30 -4.56 8.81 -13.32
N LYS A 31 -3.81 9.26 -12.32
CA LYS A 31 -4.27 10.08 -11.17
C LYS A 31 -5.17 9.36 -10.15
N ASP A 32 -5.50 8.09 -10.32
CA ASP A 32 -6.20 7.35 -9.26
C ASP A 32 -5.30 7.17 -8.03
N LEU A 33 -5.91 7.16 -6.85
CA LEU A 33 -5.22 6.89 -5.59
C LEU A 33 -5.31 5.40 -5.25
N VAL A 34 -4.15 4.73 -5.21
CA VAL A 34 -4.02 3.35 -4.76
C VAL A 34 -3.36 3.33 -3.38
N ILE A 35 -3.98 2.62 -2.44
CA ILE A 35 -3.44 2.45 -1.09
C ILE A 35 -2.99 1.01 -0.93
N THR A 36 -1.69 0.78 -0.80
CA THR A 36 -1.10 -0.56 -0.66
C THR A 36 0.14 -0.54 0.21
N GLN A 37 0.49 -1.68 0.79
CA GLN A 37 1.78 -1.93 1.43
C GLN A 37 2.69 -2.83 0.58
N ASP A 38 2.15 -3.35 -0.52
CA ASP A 38 2.88 -4.22 -1.44
C ASP A 38 3.69 -3.38 -2.43
N TYR A 39 5.00 -3.64 -2.49
CA TYR A 39 5.92 -2.91 -3.37
C TYR A 39 5.76 -3.27 -4.84
N GLY A 40 5.46 -4.54 -5.16
CA GLY A 40 5.21 -4.97 -6.52
C GLY A 40 3.98 -4.28 -7.09
N LEU A 41 2.86 -4.32 -6.35
CA LEU A 41 1.65 -3.60 -6.73
C LEU A 41 1.87 -2.08 -6.81
N ALA A 42 2.61 -1.51 -5.86
CA ALA A 42 2.94 -0.09 -5.88
C ALA A 42 3.73 0.30 -7.14
N SER A 43 4.72 -0.50 -7.54
CA SER A 43 5.50 -0.27 -8.75
C SER A 43 4.63 -0.28 -10.00
N LEU A 44 3.78 -1.30 -10.15
CA LEU A 44 2.86 -1.43 -11.29
C LEU A 44 1.88 -0.25 -11.39
N CYS A 45 1.36 0.23 -10.25
CA CYS A 45 0.45 1.38 -10.25
C CYS A 45 1.18 2.70 -10.55
N LEU A 46 2.41 2.88 -10.05
CA LEU A 46 3.22 4.06 -10.38
C LEU A 46 3.55 4.15 -11.87
N GLU A 47 3.79 3.01 -12.55
CA GLU A 47 3.98 2.97 -14.01
C GLU A 47 2.76 3.45 -14.80
N LYS A 48 1.56 3.37 -14.22
CA LYS A 48 0.30 3.87 -14.81
C LYS A 48 -0.01 5.32 -14.47
N ASP A 49 0.96 6.09 -13.97
CA ASP A 49 0.76 7.46 -13.45
C ASP A 49 -0.29 7.53 -12.31
N CYS A 50 -0.46 6.45 -11.54
CA CYS A 50 -1.30 6.47 -10.34
C CYS A 50 -0.57 7.20 -9.19
N ILE A 51 -1.35 7.70 -8.24
CA ILE A 51 -0.85 8.16 -6.95
C ILE A 51 -0.88 6.96 -6.02
N VAL A 52 0.27 6.56 -5.46
CA VAL A 52 0.33 5.38 -4.58
C VAL A 52 0.73 5.80 -3.16
N LEU A 53 -0.05 5.37 -2.17
CA LEU A 53 0.11 5.71 -0.76
C LEU A 53 0.28 4.46 0.10
N HIS A 54 1.28 4.46 0.98
CA HIS A 54 1.40 3.42 2.00
C HIS A 54 0.37 3.64 3.11
N HIS A 55 -0.11 2.58 3.76
CA HIS A 55 -0.99 2.68 4.93
C HIS A 55 -0.41 3.50 6.11
N LYS A 56 0.89 3.86 6.10
CA LYS A 56 1.54 4.74 7.10
C LYS A 56 1.48 6.22 6.70
N GLY A 57 0.89 6.51 5.55
CA GLY A 57 0.60 7.84 5.02
C GLY A 57 1.74 8.47 4.22
N PHE A 58 2.82 7.75 3.91
CA PHE A 58 3.82 8.29 2.98
C PHE A 58 3.52 7.84 1.56
N ARG A 59 3.77 8.74 0.60
CA ARG A 59 3.62 8.47 -0.83
C ARG A 59 4.82 7.69 -1.35
N TYR A 60 4.55 6.71 -2.21
CA TYR A 60 5.59 6.02 -2.95
C TYR A 60 6.11 6.91 -4.09
N THR A 61 7.43 6.88 -4.28
CA THR A 61 8.13 7.39 -5.45
C THR A 61 9.15 6.32 -5.86
N LYS A 62 9.70 6.40 -7.08
CA LYS A 62 10.70 5.43 -7.55
C LYS A 62 11.89 5.35 -6.58
N GLU A 63 12.38 6.50 -6.14
CA GLU A 63 13.53 6.62 -5.24
C GLU A 63 13.24 6.01 -3.85
N LYS A 64 12.02 6.23 -3.32
CA LYS A 64 11.62 5.63 -2.04
C LYS A 64 11.44 4.12 -2.14
N MET A 65 10.99 3.59 -3.27
CA MET A 65 10.83 2.14 -3.44
C MET A 65 12.17 1.42 -3.30
N ASP A 66 13.22 1.94 -3.92
CA ASP A 66 14.56 1.33 -3.85
C ASP A 66 15.08 1.26 -2.41
N GLN A 67 14.99 2.36 -1.68
CA GLN A 67 15.38 2.40 -0.25
C GLN A 67 14.61 1.37 0.59
N MET A 68 13.30 1.24 0.35
CA MET A 68 12.47 0.30 1.10
C MET A 68 12.72 -1.17 0.74
N LEU A 69 13.08 -1.46 -0.51
CA LEU A 69 13.49 -2.80 -0.95
C LEU A 69 14.81 -3.20 -0.28
N GLU A 70 15.75 -2.27 -0.17
CA GLU A 70 17.01 -2.48 0.55
C GLU A 70 16.77 -2.74 2.04
N GLU A 71 15.96 -1.93 2.72
CA GLU A 71 15.56 -2.19 4.10
C GLU A 71 14.91 -3.57 4.28
N ARG A 72 14.04 -3.97 3.35
CA ARG A 72 13.42 -5.31 3.37
C ARG A 72 14.46 -6.41 3.24
N HIS A 73 15.45 -6.23 2.36
CA HIS A 73 16.54 -7.18 2.18
C HIS A 73 17.37 -7.33 3.45
N ILE A 74 17.80 -6.22 4.04
CA ILE A 74 18.56 -6.18 5.30
C ILE A 74 17.78 -6.89 6.41
N ASN A 75 16.49 -6.57 6.57
CA ASN A 75 15.64 -7.21 7.57
C ASN A 75 15.47 -8.71 7.31
N ALA A 76 15.42 -9.15 6.05
CA ALA A 76 15.36 -10.56 5.69
C ALA A 76 16.68 -11.29 6.01
N GLN A 77 17.82 -10.67 5.75
CA GLN A 77 19.14 -11.20 6.13
C GLN A 77 19.27 -11.33 7.65
N ALA A 78 18.85 -10.31 8.42
CA ALA A 78 18.87 -10.35 9.87
C ALA A 78 18.03 -11.51 10.45
N ARG A 79 16.84 -11.76 9.88
CA ARG A 79 16.01 -12.92 10.26
C ARG A 79 16.69 -14.25 9.94
N LYS A 80 17.35 -14.38 8.78
CA LYS A 80 18.13 -15.58 8.42
C LYS A 80 19.31 -15.80 9.39
N ALA A 81 19.90 -14.73 9.91
CA ALA A 81 20.95 -14.77 10.92
C ALA A 81 20.44 -15.09 12.35
N GLY A 82 19.17 -15.46 12.52
CA GLY A 82 18.60 -15.89 13.80
C GLY A 82 17.91 -14.78 14.59
N LEU A 83 17.84 -13.55 14.07
CA LEU A 83 17.09 -12.47 14.72
C LEU A 83 15.58 -12.78 14.67
N ARG A 84 14.98 -13.04 15.83
CA ARG A 84 13.54 -13.25 15.96
C ARG A 84 12.82 -11.92 16.15
N THR A 85 12.01 -11.54 15.17
CA THR A 85 11.13 -10.36 15.23
C THR A 85 9.68 -10.80 15.45
N LYS A 86 8.95 -10.11 16.33
CA LYS A 86 7.48 -10.26 16.39
C LYS A 86 6.85 -9.64 15.13
N GLY A 87 5.65 -10.10 14.78
CA GLY A 87 4.85 -9.47 13.71
C GLY A 87 4.52 -8.00 14.01
N PRO A 88 4.07 -7.24 13.01
CA PRO A 88 3.71 -5.84 13.20
C PRO A 88 2.65 -5.69 14.29
N LYS A 89 2.84 -4.73 15.19
CA LYS A 89 1.86 -4.39 16.22
C LYS A 89 0.59 -3.83 15.56
N LYS A 90 -0.55 -3.96 16.25
CA LYS A 90 -1.78 -3.22 15.88
C LYS A 90 -1.47 -1.72 15.81
N PHE A 91 -2.11 -1.01 14.87
CA PHE A 91 -1.94 0.43 14.76
C PHE A 91 -2.44 1.14 16.03
N SER A 92 -1.62 2.07 16.55
CA SER A 92 -2.05 3.01 17.59
C SER A 92 -3.04 4.04 17.03
N GLU A 93 -3.74 4.74 17.92
CA GLU A 93 -4.62 5.85 17.53
C GLU A 93 -3.84 6.96 16.82
N GLU A 94 -2.68 7.33 17.37
CA GLU A 94 -1.76 8.30 16.77
C GLU A 94 -1.36 7.93 15.32
N GLN A 95 -1.12 6.64 15.06
CA GLN A 95 -0.80 6.15 13.71
C GLN A 95 -2.00 6.28 12.76
N ARG A 96 -3.21 5.99 13.25
CA ARG A 96 -4.45 6.14 12.48
C ARG A 96 -4.72 7.60 12.16
N ASP A 97 -4.53 8.50 13.13
CA ASP A 97 -4.73 9.93 12.95
C ASP A 97 -3.68 10.54 12.04
N SER A 98 -2.42 10.14 12.19
CA SER A 98 -1.34 10.53 11.27
C SER A 98 -1.67 10.12 9.84
N PHE A 99 -2.19 8.90 9.62
CA PHE A 99 -2.63 8.45 8.30
C PHE A 99 -3.79 9.31 7.77
N ARG A 100 -4.82 9.57 8.58
CA ARG A 100 -5.96 10.42 8.16
C ARG A 100 -5.52 11.82 7.75
N ILE A 101 -4.63 12.45 8.52
CA ILE A 101 -4.10 13.79 8.23
C ILE A 101 -3.35 13.79 6.90
N LYS A 102 -2.44 12.83 6.71
CA LYS A 102 -1.65 12.72 5.48
C LYS A 102 -2.50 12.40 4.26
N LEU A 103 -3.49 11.52 4.40
CA LEU A 103 -4.43 11.19 3.34
C LEU A 103 -5.27 12.41 2.94
N ARG A 104 -5.83 13.15 3.90
CA ARG A 104 -6.59 14.38 3.61
C ARG A 104 -5.74 15.42 2.89
N LYS A 105 -4.55 15.70 3.41
CA LYS A 105 -3.62 16.64 2.77
C LYS A 105 -3.31 16.23 1.33
N LEU A 106 -3.07 14.95 1.08
CA LEU A 106 -2.85 14.44 -0.27
C LEU A 106 -4.05 14.67 -1.18
N LEU A 107 -5.27 14.46 -0.68
CA LEU A 107 -6.50 14.67 -1.45
C LEU A 107 -6.77 16.15 -1.74
N ASP A 108 -6.34 17.06 -0.87
CA ASP A 108 -6.45 18.51 -1.08
C ASP A 108 -5.42 19.01 -2.14
N ASP A 109 -4.31 18.29 -2.31
CA ASP A 109 -3.21 18.65 -3.22
C ASP A 109 -3.42 18.18 -4.69
N ILE A 110 -4.47 17.43 -5.00
CA ILE A 110 -4.69 16.74 -6.30
C ILE A 110 -5.93 17.23 -7.04
#